data_AF-A0A933HFM1-F1
#
_entry.id   AF-A0A933HFM1-F1
#
_cell.length_a   1.000
_cell.length_b   1.000
_cell.length_c   1.000
_cell.angle_alpha   90.00
_cell.angle_beta   90.00
_cell.angle_gamma   90.00
#
_symmetry.space_group_name_H-M   'P 1'
#
loop_
_entity.id
_entity.type
_entity.pdbx_description
1 polymer ?
#
loop_
_entity_poly.entity_id
_entity_poly.type
_entity_poly.pdbx_seq_one_letter_code
_entity_poly.pdbx_strand_id
1 'polypeptide(L)' 'MSKVEQFKQFFKEVRMETKKVTFPSRKDTVATTMVVIAVVIMIGIYLGVVDFALSKIIGLALN' A
#
# COMPACT_ATOMS: atom_id res chain seq x y z
N MET A 1 -14.83 42.89 -5.87
CA MET A 1 -14.78 41.71 -6.76
C MET A 1 -15.37 40.53 -6.02
N SER A 2 -16.36 39.89 -6.62
CA SER A 2 -17.34 39.03 -5.94
C SER A 2 -16.72 37.72 -5.47
N LYS A 3 -17.00 37.29 -4.22
CA LYS A 3 -16.59 35.97 -3.69
C LYS A 3 -16.98 34.79 -4.60
N VAL A 4 -17.98 35.00 -5.46
CA VAL A 4 -18.45 34.04 -6.47
C VAL A 4 -17.40 33.79 -7.57
N GLU A 5 -16.60 34.79 -7.93
CA GLU A 5 -15.53 34.65 -8.92
C GLU A 5 -14.35 33.85 -8.37
N GLN A 6 -13.96 34.10 -7.11
CA GLN A 6 -12.94 33.32 -6.41
C GLN A 6 -13.31 31.83 -6.31
N PHE A 7 -14.58 31.53 -6.03
CA PHE A 7 -15.06 30.15 -5.93
C PHE A 7 -15.03 29.43 -7.29
N LYS A 8 -15.43 30.10 -8.37
CA LYS A 8 -15.30 29.57 -9.74
C LYS A 8 -13.85 29.29 -10.12
N GLN A 9 -12.94 30.18 -9.72
CA GLN A 9 -11.52 30.02 -10.00
C GLN A 9 -10.91 28.86 -9.22
N PHE A 10 -11.26 28.70 -7.94
CA PHE A 10 -10.85 27.55 -7.12
C PHE A 10 -11.25 26.20 -7.74
N PHE A 11 -12.51 26.06 -8.18
CA PHE A 11 -12.96 24.83 -8.86
C PHE A 11 -12.22 24.55 -10.16
N LYS A 12 -11.85 25.61 -10.91
CA LYS A 12 -11.05 25.49 -12.14
C LYS A 12 -9.64 25.01 -11.82
N GLU A 13 -9.02 25.55 -10.77
CA GLU A 13 -7.69 25.15 -10.30
C GLU A 13 -7.66 23.71 -9.79
N VAL A 14 -8.61 23.31 -8.92
CA VAL A 14 -8.74 21.92 -8.42
C VAL A 14 -8.91 20.93 -9.58
N ARG A 15 -9.71 21.27 -10.60
CA ARG A 15 -9.87 20.41 -11.79
C ARG A 15 -8.59 20.30 -12.61
N MET A 16 -7.75 21.34 -12.64
CA MET A 16 -6.45 21.29 -13.32
C MET A 16 -5.43 20.47 -12.52
N GLU A 17 -5.41 20.56 -11.20
CA GLU A 17 -4.51 19.76 -10.35
C GLU A 17 -4.90 18.29 -10.32
N THR A 18 -6.20 17.99 -10.28
CA THR A 18 -6.71 16.61 -10.36
C THR A 18 -6.33 15.94 -11.68
N LYS A 19 -6.16 16.71 -12.77
CA LYS A 19 -5.64 16.18 -14.05
C LYS A 19 -4.14 15.88 -14.03
N LYS A 20 -3.38 16.44 -13.08
CA LYS A 20 -1.96 16.12 -12.87
C LYS A 20 -1.79 14.84 -12.04
N VAL A 21 -2.86 14.34 -11.40
CA VAL A 21 -2.87 13.03 -10.76
C VAL A 21 -2.85 11.96 -11.86
N THR A 22 -1.66 11.50 -12.18
CA THR A 22 -1.46 10.34 -13.06
C THR A 22 -1.92 9.10 -12.30
N PHE A 23 -3.17 8.70 -12.53
CA PHE A 23 -3.62 7.39 -12.05
C PHE A 23 -2.77 6.32 -12.73
N PRO A 24 -2.21 5.38 -11.96
CA PRO A 24 -1.43 4.28 -12.52
C PRO A 24 -2.30 3.50 -13.51
N SER A 25 -1.70 3.07 -14.62
CA SER A 25 -2.42 2.22 -15.56
C SER A 25 -2.76 0.89 -14.87
N ARG A 26 -3.86 0.23 -15.27
CA ARG A 26 -4.25 -1.07 -14.69
C ARG A 26 -3.12 -2.10 -14.72
N LYS A 27 -2.20 -1.99 -15.68
CA LYS A 27 -1.02 -2.87 -15.81
C LYS A 27 0.00 -2.62 -14.70
N ASP A 28 0.26 -1.35 -14.37
CA ASP A 28 1.22 -0.97 -13.33
C ASP A 28 0.72 -1.35 -11.93
N THR A 29 -0.58 -1.18 -11.69
CA THR A 29 -1.22 -1.59 -10.43
C THR A 29 -1.12 -3.11 -10.24
N VAL A 30 -1.34 -3.90 -11.28
CA VAL A 30 -1.24 -5.37 -11.19
C VAL A 30 0.21 -5.82 -10.98
N ALA A 31 1.17 -5.22 -11.71
CA ALA A 31 2.59 -5.54 -11.56
C ALA A 31 3.09 -5.25 -10.13
N THR A 32 2.77 -4.07 -9.60
CA THR A 32 3.15 -3.70 -8.23
C THR A 32 2.47 -4.57 -7.18
N THR A 33 1.20 -4.92 -7.36
CA THR A 33 0.49 -5.83 -6.43
C THR A 33 1.09 -7.24 -6.43
N MET A 34 1.49 -7.76 -7.59
CA MET A 34 2.10 -9.09 -7.71
C MET A 34 3.44 -9.17 -6.96
N VAL A 35 4.25 -8.12 -7.04
CA VAL A 35 5.51 -8.03 -6.27
C VAL A 35 5.24 -8.03 -4.78
N VAL A 36 4.26 -7.24 -4.31
CA VAL A 36 3.89 -7.19 -2.88
C VAL A 36 3.44 -8.58 -2.39
N ILE A 37 2.62 -9.28 -3.16
CA ILE A 37 2.17 -10.65 -2.80
C ILE A 37 3.37 -11.59 -2.64
N ALA A 38 4.31 -11.56 -3.57
CA ALA A 38 5.50 -12.41 -3.51
C ALA A 38 6.35 -12.13 -2.23
N VAL A 39 6.53 -10.85 -1.90
CA VAL A 39 7.27 -10.43 -0.70
C VAL A 39 6.55 -10.85 0.58
N VAL A 40 5.23 -10.66 0.66
CA VAL A 40 4.43 -11.05 1.82
C VAL A 40 4.48 -12.56 2.05
N ILE A 41 4.40 -13.37 0.99
CA ILE A 41 4.52 -14.82 1.08
C ILE A 41 5.91 -15.22 1.62
N MET A 42 6.98 -14.63 1.09
CA MET A 42 8.34 -14.89 1.57
C MET A 42 8.50 -14.57 3.06
N ILE A 43 8.06 -13.39 3.48
CA ILE A 43 8.15 -12.96 4.89
C ILE A 43 7.29 -13.86 5.78
N GLY A 44 6.08 -14.21 5.34
CA GLY A 44 5.17 -15.10 6.08
C GLY A 44 5.78 -16.49 6.31
N ILE A 45 6.44 -17.07 5.30
CA ILE A 45 7.15 -18.33 5.44
C ILE A 45 8.30 -18.20 6.44
N TYR A 46 9.12 -17.14 6.31
CA TYR A 46 10.25 -16.91 7.21
C TYR A 46 9.79 -16.79 8.67
N LEU A 47 8.81 -15.93 8.95
CA LEU A 47 8.25 -15.78 10.29
C LEU A 47 7.64 -17.08 10.80
N GLY A 48 6.85 -17.78 9.98
CA GLY A 48 6.25 -19.05 10.37
C GLY A 48 7.28 -20.13 10.75
N VAL A 49 8.42 -20.20 10.05
CA VAL A 49 9.52 -21.10 10.42
C VAL A 49 10.14 -20.70 11.76
N VAL A 50 10.38 -19.40 11.97
CA VAL A 50 10.94 -18.87 13.21
C VAL A 50 10.00 -19.12 14.38
N ASP A 51 8.71 -18.84 14.23
CA ASP A 51 7.69 -19.05 15.26
C ASP A 51 7.57 -20.53 15.63
N PHE A 52 7.63 -21.42 14.63
CA PHE A 52 7.60 -22.86 14.87
C PHE A 52 8.85 -23.36 15.61
N ALA A 53 10.03 -22.87 15.23
CA ALA A 53 11.28 -23.20 15.90
C ALA A 53 11.29 -22.70 17.36
N LEU A 54 10.87 -21.45 17.59
CA LEU A 54 10.75 -20.87 18.93
C LEU A 54 9.73 -21.63 19.78
N SER A 55 8.57 -21.97 19.23
CA SER A 55 7.52 -22.73 19.95
C SER A 55 8.03 -24.09 20.44
N LYS A 56 8.84 -24.78 19.62
CA LYS A 56 9.48 -26.04 20.02
C LYS A 56 10.52 -25.85 21.13
N ILE A 57 11.35 -24.83 21.04
CA ILE A 57 12.38 -24.54 22.05
C ILE A 57 11.73 -24.19 23.39
N ILE A 58 10.69 -23.34 23.37
CA ILE A 58 9.94 -22.97 24.58
C ILE A 58 9.24 -24.20 25.18
N GLY A 59 8.64 -25.06 24.35
CA GLY A 59 8.03 -26.29 24.82
C GLY A 59 9.03 -27.26 25.47
N LEU A 60 10.25 -27.35 24.96
CA LEU A 60 11.34 -28.12 25.57
C LEU A 60 11.88 -27.48 26.85
N ALA A 61 11.88 -26.15 26.97
CA ALA A 61 12.36 -25.45 28.15
C ALA A 61 11.37 -25.49 29.33
N LEU A 62 10.08 -25.64 29.04
CA LEU A 62 9.00 -25.72 30.04
C LEU A 62 8.71 -27.14 30.55
N ASN A 63 9.37 -28.16 30.01
CA ASN A 63 9.21 -29.57 30.40
C ASN A 63 10.49 -30.09 31.08
#